data_AF-A2E6R7-F1
#
_entry.id   AF-A2E6R7-F1
#
_cell.length_a   1.000
_cell.length_b   1.000
_cell.length_c   1.000
_cell.angle_alpha   90.00
_cell.angle_beta   90.00
_cell.angle_gamma   90.00
#
_symmetry.space_group_name_H-M   'P 1'
#
loop_
_entity.id
_entity.type
_entity.pdbx_description
1 polymer ?
#
loop_
_entity_poly.entity_id
_entity_poly.type
_entity_poly.pdbx_seq_one_letter_code
_entity_poly.pdbx_strand_id
1 'polypeptide(L)'
;MHSECFFDSCSSRNGAAMYIYSCECSIVQHRFCSHKCFAKSGQISFCQLKTSSTEYLNYVDESSVCGCGKLSKSDLFYSLCGKMRFSSNNISKNCASENAAFFIATSNFQNLNYSTIESNNASNYRMILLNWGVKYNIENSNILKNFQAKSDFGVISIYGRLTLNECAILDDNGNGKTFYIHEDSYVTVKNSFYDDLTSNFIEIMIDNCMRASKYNSLSYYDSYLCVALHPINIKNINLSNNIKCSMKDFYGRDFIRKLLYEFVVLICK
;
A
#
# COMPACT_ATOMS: atom_id res chain seq x y z
N MET A 1 -10.64 7.53 21.51
CA MET A 1 -9.50 7.72 20.58
C MET A 1 -9.85 8.88 19.68
N HIS A 2 -8.86 9.75 19.39
CA HIS A 2 -9.04 10.98 18.61
C HIS A 2 -9.69 10.68 17.25
N SER A 3 -10.67 11.50 16.85
CA SER A 3 -11.40 11.30 15.60
C SER A 3 -10.58 11.62 14.36
N GLU A 4 -9.56 12.48 14.50
CA GLU A 4 -8.61 12.88 13.46
C GLU A 4 -7.29 13.28 14.15
N CYS A 5 -6.16 12.73 13.71
CA CYS A 5 -4.82 13.04 14.23
C CYS A 5 -3.92 13.53 13.11
N PHE A 6 -3.14 14.59 13.34
CA PHE A 6 -2.15 15.06 12.39
C PHE A 6 -0.77 15.13 13.05
N PHE A 7 0.21 14.45 12.44
CA PHE A 7 1.60 14.46 12.88
C PHE A 7 2.46 15.04 11.76
N ASP A 8 3.10 16.19 11.99
CA ASP A 8 4.02 16.79 11.02
C ASP A 8 5.41 16.93 11.62
N SER A 9 6.41 16.43 10.89
CA SER A 9 7.82 16.57 11.21
C SER A 9 8.15 16.06 12.63
N CYS A 10 7.33 15.13 13.13
CA CYS A 10 7.45 14.57 14.46
C CYS A 10 8.61 13.58 14.51
N SER A 11 9.34 13.57 15.63
CA SER A 11 10.38 12.58 15.85
C SER A 11 10.40 12.07 17.28
N SER A 12 10.43 10.75 17.42
CA SER A 12 10.43 10.05 18.71
C SER A 12 11.62 9.09 18.79
N ARG A 13 11.78 8.43 19.95
CA ARG A 13 12.78 7.37 20.10
C ARG A 13 12.40 6.14 19.25
N ASN A 14 11.17 5.65 19.42
CA ASN A 14 10.60 4.49 18.76
C ASN A 14 9.23 4.87 18.16
N GLY A 15 9.00 4.60 16.86
CA GLY A 15 7.73 4.90 16.19
C GLY A 15 7.38 6.40 16.22
N ALA A 16 7.66 7.11 15.13
CA ALA A 16 7.55 8.57 15.09
C ALA A 16 6.18 9.14 15.48
N ALA A 17 5.09 8.43 15.16
CA ALA A 17 3.73 8.85 15.49
C ALA A 17 3.07 7.94 16.54
N MET A 18 3.14 6.62 16.34
CA MET A 18 2.45 5.66 17.19
C MET A 18 3.34 4.48 17.55
N TYR A 19 3.34 4.13 18.83
CA TYR A 19 4.05 2.97 19.36
C TYR A 19 3.18 2.28 20.41
N ILE A 20 2.42 1.28 19.99
CA ILE A 20 1.59 0.44 20.86
C ILE A 20 2.19 -0.96 20.87
N TYR A 21 2.67 -1.39 22.03
CA TYR A 21 3.39 -2.65 22.17
C TYR A 21 2.69 -3.59 23.16
N SER A 22 2.23 -4.75 22.65
CA SER A 22 1.70 -5.86 23.44
C SER A 22 0.50 -5.48 24.32
N CYS A 23 -0.48 -4.77 23.75
CA CYS A 23 -1.67 -4.37 24.49
C CYS A 23 -2.71 -5.50 24.57
N GLU A 24 -3.38 -5.61 25.73
CA GLU A 24 -4.53 -6.50 25.97
C GLU A 24 -5.86 -5.83 25.58
N CYS A 25 -5.87 -5.15 24.44
CA CYS A 25 -7.05 -4.47 23.93
C CYS A 25 -7.04 -4.43 22.41
N SER A 26 -8.21 -4.14 21.85
CA SER A 26 -8.36 -3.87 20.42
C SER A 26 -7.84 -2.48 20.09
N ILE A 27 -7.12 -2.38 18.97
CA ILE A 27 -6.63 -1.14 18.39
C ILE A 27 -7.44 -0.84 17.14
N VAL A 28 -8.08 0.33 17.11
CA VAL A 28 -8.73 0.86 15.90
C VAL A 28 -8.23 2.28 15.70
N GLN A 29 -7.45 2.47 14.64
CA GLN A 29 -6.94 3.76 14.22
C GLN A 29 -7.77 4.27 13.05
N HIS A 30 -8.26 5.49 13.15
CA HIS A 30 -9.09 6.10 12.12
C HIS A 30 -8.57 7.52 11.86
N ARG A 31 -8.44 7.90 10.59
CA ARG A 31 -8.12 9.27 10.16
C ARG A 31 -6.90 9.88 10.83
N PHE A 32 -5.79 9.16 10.87
CA PHE A 32 -4.51 9.82 11.15
C PHE A 32 -3.82 10.21 9.83
N CYS A 33 -3.17 11.35 9.83
CA CYS A 33 -2.32 11.80 8.75
C CYS A 33 -0.92 12.11 9.30
N SER A 34 0.10 11.70 8.57
CA SER A 34 1.49 11.88 8.99
C SER A 34 2.37 12.33 7.85
N HIS A 35 3.17 13.35 8.11
CA HIS A 35 4.08 13.94 7.13
C HIS A 35 5.47 14.11 7.72
N LYS A 36 6.50 13.63 7.01
CA LYS A 36 7.92 13.82 7.40
C LYS A 36 8.28 13.36 8.82
N CYS A 37 7.53 12.39 9.35
CA CYS A 37 7.76 11.85 10.68
C CYS A 37 8.84 10.75 10.64
N PHE A 38 9.72 10.69 11.65
CA PHE A 38 10.74 9.62 11.73
C PHE A 38 11.16 9.26 13.16
N ALA A 39 11.57 8.01 13.38
CA ALA A 39 12.20 7.59 14.63
C ALA A 39 13.70 7.92 14.65
N LYS A 40 14.21 8.40 15.79
CA LYS A 40 15.64 8.69 16.01
C LYS A 40 16.44 7.42 16.29
N SER A 41 15.94 6.56 17.18
CA SER A 41 16.69 5.44 17.74
C SER A 41 15.77 4.26 18.11
N GLY A 42 15.14 3.70 17.09
CA GLY A 42 14.38 2.45 17.12
C GLY A 42 14.51 1.71 15.78
N GLN A 43 14.08 0.45 15.73
CA GLN A 43 13.97 -0.32 14.48
C GLN A 43 12.85 0.24 13.60
N ILE A 44 11.74 0.63 14.22
CA ILE A 44 10.53 1.06 13.51
C ILE A 44 10.53 2.58 13.31
N SER A 45 10.40 2.97 12.05
CA SER A 45 10.53 4.30 11.51
C SER A 45 9.32 5.18 11.76
N PHE A 46 8.09 4.63 11.82
CA PHE A 46 6.87 5.43 11.93
C PHE A 46 5.79 4.88 12.88
N CYS A 47 5.25 3.69 12.65
CA CYS A 47 4.11 3.16 13.41
C CYS A 47 4.34 1.72 13.84
N GLN A 48 4.13 1.41 15.13
CA GLN A 48 4.04 0.04 15.64
C GLN A 48 2.68 -0.22 16.29
N LEU A 49 1.97 -1.25 15.82
CA LEU A 49 0.75 -1.77 16.41
C LEU A 49 0.92 -3.25 16.71
N LYS A 50 0.97 -3.62 18.00
CA LYS A 50 1.05 -5.01 18.45
C LYS A 50 0.01 -5.30 19.52
N THR A 51 -0.93 -6.19 19.23
CA THR A 51 -1.87 -6.75 20.23
C THR A 51 -1.26 -7.99 20.88
N SER A 52 -1.76 -8.37 22.07
CA SER A 52 -1.32 -9.59 22.77
C SER A 52 -2.00 -10.87 22.28
N SER A 53 -3.05 -10.77 21.46
CA SER A 53 -3.85 -11.92 20.99
C SER A 53 -4.32 -11.72 19.54
N THR A 54 -4.55 -12.83 18.83
CA THR A 54 -5.15 -12.88 17.49
C THR A 54 -6.63 -12.53 17.47
N GLU A 55 -7.29 -12.49 18.63
CA GLU A 55 -8.72 -12.19 18.73
C GLU A 55 -9.05 -10.71 18.79
N TYR A 56 -8.11 -9.87 19.21
CA TYR A 56 -8.28 -8.42 19.30
C TYR A 56 -8.24 -7.77 17.92
N LEU A 57 -9.00 -6.68 17.73
CA LEU A 57 -8.97 -5.92 16.49
C LEU A 57 -7.66 -5.15 16.38
N ASN A 58 -7.16 -5.03 15.15
CA ASN A 58 -6.01 -4.19 14.81
C ASN A 58 -6.29 -3.53 13.45
N TYR A 59 -7.13 -2.50 13.48
CA TYR A 59 -7.70 -1.87 12.29
C TYR A 59 -7.09 -0.50 12.05
N VAL A 60 -6.88 -0.18 10.77
CA VAL A 60 -6.36 1.11 10.33
C VAL A 60 -7.14 1.60 9.12
N ASP A 61 -7.88 2.69 9.32
CA ASP A 61 -8.83 3.20 8.35
C ASP A 61 -8.59 4.68 8.01
N GLU A 62 -8.85 5.03 6.76
CA GLU A 62 -8.93 6.43 6.28
C GLU A 62 -7.67 7.24 6.64
N SER A 63 -6.49 6.61 6.59
CA SER A 63 -5.25 7.18 7.13
C SER A 63 -4.20 7.41 6.04
N SER A 64 -3.31 8.38 6.26
CA SER A 64 -2.31 8.80 5.27
C SER A 64 -0.92 8.96 5.88
N VAL A 65 0.11 8.42 5.23
CA VAL A 65 1.51 8.48 5.65
C VAL A 65 2.35 8.89 4.45
N CYS A 66 2.91 10.10 4.50
CA CYS A 66 3.64 10.67 3.38
C CYS A 66 5.02 11.22 3.75
N GLY A 67 6.07 10.79 3.06
CA GLY A 67 7.42 11.33 3.28
C GLY A 67 8.03 10.95 4.63
N CYS A 68 7.50 9.94 5.29
CA CYS A 68 7.93 9.48 6.61
C CYS A 68 9.06 8.44 6.50
N GLY A 69 9.75 8.26 7.62
CA GLY A 69 10.77 7.23 7.82
C GLY A 69 12.20 7.65 7.44
N LYS A 70 13.12 6.69 7.51
CA LYS A 70 14.56 6.87 7.27
C LYS A 70 15.15 5.59 6.67
N LEU A 71 15.96 5.73 5.63
CA LEU A 71 16.63 4.61 4.94
C LEU A 71 17.54 3.74 5.82
N SER A 72 17.92 4.20 7.03
CA SER A 72 18.75 3.47 7.99
C SER A 72 17.96 2.71 9.07
N LYS A 73 16.64 2.76 9.02
CA LYS A 73 15.72 2.15 10.00
C LYS A 73 14.87 1.10 9.30
N SER A 74 14.55 -0.02 9.96
CA SER A 74 13.83 -1.14 9.34
C SER A 74 12.44 -0.70 8.90
N ASP A 75 11.41 -0.85 9.71
CA ASP A 75 10.03 -0.90 9.23
C ASP A 75 9.35 0.48 9.26
N LEU A 76 8.56 0.84 8.25
CA LEU A 76 7.72 2.03 8.35
C LEU A 76 6.50 1.75 9.24
N PHE A 77 5.65 0.84 8.78
CA PHE A 77 4.43 0.42 9.46
C PHE A 77 4.55 -1.03 9.90
N TYR A 78 4.63 -1.27 11.21
CA TYR A 78 4.79 -2.60 11.80
C TYR A 78 3.50 -3.02 12.51
N SER A 79 2.78 -3.97 11.94
CA SER A 79 1.57 -4.54 12.53
C SER A 79 1.76 -6.03 12.85
N LEU A 80 1.50 -6.40 14.10
CA LEU A 80 1.68 -7.76 14.62
C LEU A 80 0.48 -8.21 15.47
N CYS A 81 0.01 -9.43 15.24
CA CYS A 81 -1.13 -10.03 15.93
C CYS A 81 -2.48 -9.29 15.72
N GLY A 82 -3.55 -9.93 16.16
CA GLY A 82 -4.91 -9.43 16.06
C GLY A 82 -5.56 -9.67 14.69
N LYS A 83 -6.86 -9.37 14.64
CA LYS A 83 -7.67 -9.32 13.42
C LYS A 83 -7.30 -8.05 12.68
N MET A 84 -6.54 -8.18 11.59
CA MET A 84 -6.02 -7.03 10.87
C MET A 84 -6.88 -6.64 9.68
N ARG A 85 -7.15 -5.34 9.56
CA ARG A 85 -7.81 -4.74 8.40
C ARG A 85 -7.21 -3.37 8.13
N PHE A 86 -7.00 -3.10 6.85
CA PHE A 86 -6.57 -1.80 6.36
C PHE A 86 -7.58 -1.34 5.31
N SER A 87 -8.19 -0.17 5.48
CA SER A 87 -9.12 0.37 4.47
C SER A 87 -8.85 1.84 4.20
N SER A 88 -8.85 2.24 2.94
CA SER A 88 -8.69 3.65 2.56
C SER A 88 -7.40 4.24 3.16
N ASN A 89 -6.25 3.60 2.91
CA ASN A 89 -4.95 4.07 3.38
C ASN A 89 -4.08 4.58 2.23
N ASN A 90 -3.43 5.74 2.42
CA ASN A 90 -2.42 6.25 1.49
C ASN A 90 -1.03 6.17 2.14
N ILE A 91 -0.12 5.41 1.54
CA ILE A 91 1.27 5.29 1.99
C ILE A 91 2.16 5.68 0.84
N SER A 92 2.69 6.91 0.87
CA SER A 92 3.43 7.46 -0.25
C SER A 92 4.75 8.13 0.09
N LYS A 93 5.72 8.06 -0.83
CA LYS A 93 7.01 8.79 -0.72
C LYS A 93 7.79 8.50 0.56
N ASN A 94 7.50 7.39 1.24
CA ASN A 94 8.14 7.03 2.49
C ASN A 94 9.46 6.31 2.22
N CYS A 95 10.30 6.22 3.25
CA CYS A 95 11.55 5.48 3.15
C CYS A 95 11.89 4.68 4.40
N ALA A 96 12.52 3.54 4.17
CA ALA A 96 12.98 2.64 5.23
C ALA A 96 14.09 1.72 4.70
N SER A 97 14.76 0.96 5.56
CA SER A 97 15.69 -0.10 5.15
C SER A 97 14.94 -1.37 4.82
N GLU A 98 13.81 -1.63 5.47
CA GLU A 98 12.98 -2.82 5.27
C GLU A 98 11.49 -2.44 5.36
N ASN A 99 10.59 -3.08 4.62
CA ASN A 99 9.14 -2.91 4.78
C ASN A 99 8.72 -1.41 4.80
N ALA A 100 9.16 -0.65 3.79
CA ALA A 100 8.95 0.79 3.72
C ALA A 100 7.48 1.21 3.46
N ALA A 101 6.56 0.25 3.35
CA ALA A 101 5.13 0.46 3.46
C ALA A 101 4.54 -0.32 4.64
N PHE A 102 4.49 -1.65 4.53
CA PHE A 102 3.83 -2.52 5.52
C PHE A 102 4.68 -3.72 5.91
N PHE A 103 4.79 -3.97 7.20
CA PHE A 103 5.05 -5.27 7.79
C PHE A 103 3.75 -5.75 8.44
N ILE A 104 3.19 -6.84 7.93
CA ILE A 104 1.93 -7.42 8.42
C ILE A 104 2.19 -8.86 8.83
N ALA A 105 2.03 -9.16 10.11
CA ALA A 105 2.18 -10.50 10.63
C ALA A 105 0.98 -10.93 11.50
N THR A 106 0.09 -11.75 10.94
CA THR A 106 -1.09 -12.28 11.63
C THR A 106 -1.64 -13.52 10.93
N SER A 107 -2.22 -14.43 11.70
CA SER A 107 -3.03 -15.54 11.20
C SER A 107 -4.45 -15.13 10.81
N ASN A 108 -4.90 -13.93 11.20
CA ASN A 108 -6.27 -13.44 11.02
C ASN A 108 -6.29 -12.11 10.24
N PHE A 109 -5.80 -12.16 9.01
CA PHE A 109 -5.85 -11.02 8.09
C PHE A 109 -7.20 -11.00 7.37
N GLN A 110 -7.91 -9.87 7.45
CA GLN A 110 -9.22 -9.71 6.81
C GLN A 110 -9.05 -9.19 5.38
N ASN A 111 -8.58 -7.96 5.23
CA ASN A 111 -8.30 -7.34 3.92
C ASN A 111 -7.46 -6.06 4.03
N LEU A 112 -6.85 -5.69 2.91
CA LEU A 112 -6.35 -4.35 2.62
C LEU A 112 -7.14 -3.84 1.41
N ASN A 113 -7.94 -2.79 1.59
CA ASN A 113 -8.89 -2.34 0.58
C ASN A 113 -8.79 -0.83 0.32
N TYR A 114 -9.16 -0.38 -0.88
CA TYR A 114 -9.23 1.03 -1.27
C TYR A 114 -7.97 1.84 -0.96
N SER A 115 -6.78 1.23 -1.03
CA SER A 115 -5.54 1.83 -0.53
C SER A 115 -4.55 2.11 -1.66
N THR A 116 -3.67 3.09 -1.47
CA THR A 116 -2.59 3.41 -2.40
C THR A 116 -1.25 3.30 -1.68
N ILE A 117 -0.31 2.56 -2.28
CA ILE A 117 1.07 2.39 -1.84
C ILE A 117 1.96 2.86 -2.99
N GLU A 118 2.45 4.10 -2.94
CA GLU A 118 3.09 4.74 -4.09
C GLU A 118 4.44 5.39 -3.80
N SER A 119 5.41 5.21 -4.70
CA SER A 119 6.69 5.94 -4.68
C SER A 119 7.48 5.79 -3.36
N ASN A 120 7.30 4.68 -2.64
CA ASN A 120 8.07 4.41 -1.44
C ASN A 120 9.42 3.80 -1.80
N ASN A 121 10.42 3.95 -0.91
CA ASN A 121 11.78 3.48 -1.15
C ASN A 121 12.31 2.63 0.02
N ALA A 122 12.62 1.36 -0.27
CA ALA A 122 13.28 0.45 0.65
C ALA A 122 14.77 0.27 0.27
N SER A 123 15.67 0.67 1.17
CA SER A 123 17.12 0.69 0.86
C SER A 123 17.80 -0.68 0.84
N ASN A 124 17.17 -1.70 1.47
CA ASN A 124 17.75 -3.02 1.61
C ASN A 124 16.76 -4.14 1.24
N TYR A 125 15.68 -4.29 2.00
CA TYR A 125 14.70 -5.39 1.87
C TYR A 125 13.40 -4.94 1.18
N ARG A 126 12.36 -5.78 1.20
CA ARG A 126 11.05 -5.56 0.54
C ARG A 126 10.30 -4.28 0.95
N MET A 127 9.27 -3.92 0.19
CA MET A 127 8.34 -2.82 0.50
C MET A 127 7.20 -3.27 1.42
N ILE A 128 6.62 -4.43 1.11
CA ILE A 128 5.50 -5.05 1.82
C ILE A 128 5.91 -6.46 2.23
N LEU A 129 5.74 -6.81 3.51
CA LEU A 129 5.84 -8.18 4.00
C LEU A 129 4.51 -8.67 4.54
N LEU A 130 4.08 -9.82 4.03
CA LEU A 130 2.91 -10.56 4.50
C LEU A 130 3.39 -11.87 5.13
N ASN A 131 3.32 -11.96 6.46
CA ASN A 131 3.84 -13.10 7.23
C ASN A 131 2.82 -13.69 8.22
N TRP A 132 3.02 -14.96 8.60
CA TRP A 132 2.22 -15.73 9.58
C TRP A 132 0.74 -15.96 9.24
N GLY A 133 0.31 -15.53 8.07
CA GLY A 133 -1.05 -15.68 7.58
C GLY A 133 -1.16 -16.80 6.57
N VAL A 134 -2.34 -17.41 6.48
CA VAL A 134 -2.63 -18.41 5.46
C VAL A 134 -3.14 -17.76 4.17
N LYS A 135 -3.86 -16.64 4.31
CA LYS A 135 -4.51 -15.92 3.21
C LYS A 135 -4.43 -14.41 3.43
N TYR A 136 -4.17 -13.69 2.34
CA TYR A 136 -4.18 -12.24 2.26
C TYR A 136 -5.01 -11.80 1.06
N ASN A 137 -5.86 -10.81 1.27
CA ASN A 137 -6.67 -10.20 0.23
C ASN A 137 -6.35 -8.71 0.14
N ILE A 138 -5.79 -8.30 -0.98
CA ILE A 138 -5.59 -6.90 -1.33
C ILE A 138 -6.56 -6.58 -2.46
N GLU A 139 -7.46 -5.64 -2.23
CA GLU A 139 -8.58 -5.34 -3.12
C GLU A 139 -8.63 -3.85 -3.45
N ASN A 140 -9.07 -3.49 -4.65
CA ASN A 140 -9.34 -2.10 -5.04
C ASN A 140 -8.19 -1.14 -4.67
N SER A 141 -6.94 -1.55 -4.89
CA SER A 141 -5.78 -0.85 -4.36
C SER A 141 -4.72 -0.63 -5.44
N ASN A 142 -3.95 0.45 -5.29
CA ASN A 142 -2.82 0.71 -6.17
C ASN A 142 -1.50 0.46 -5.43
N ILE A 143 -0.58 -0.20 -6.12
CA ILE A 143 0.81 -0.40 -5.72
C ILE A 143 1.62 0.13 -6.91
N LEU A 144 2.29 1.27 -6.73
CA LEU A 144 2.82 2.04 -7.85
C LEU A 144 4.22 2.56 -7.56
N LYS A 145 5.14 2.43 -8.51
CA LYS A 145 6.45 3.11 -8.50
C LYS A 145 7.26 2.86 -7.23
N ASN A 146 7.04 1.75 -6.54
CA ASN A 146 7.79 1.44 -5.33
C ASN A 146 9.15 0.86 -5.72
N PHE A 147 10.18 1.28 -4.99
CA PHE A 147 11.55 0.89 -5.28
C PHE A 147 12.17 0.12 -4.12
N GLN A 148 12.81 -1.01 -4.42
CA GLN A 148 13.63 -1.77 -3.50
C GLN A 148 15.01 -2.03 -4.13
N ALA A 149 16.06 -1.69 -3.38
CA ALA A 149 17.37 -1.42 -3.99
C ALA A 149 18.39 -2.57 -4.02
N LYS A 150 18.37 -3.53 -3.09
CA LYS A 150 19.54 -4.41 -2.84
C LYS A 150 19.24 -5.90 -2.73
N SER A 151 18.38 -6.30 -1.80
CA SER A 151 18.01 -7.70 -1.62
C SER A 151 17.20 -8.22 -2.79
N ASP A 152 16.98 -9.53 -2.82
CA ASP A 152 16.24 -10.22 -3.86
C ASP A 152 14.80 -10.54 -3.44
N PHE A 153 14.31 -9.93 -2.35
CA PHE A 153 12.98 -10.15 -1.75
C PHE A 153 11.83 -9.41 -2.45
N GLY A 154 12.09 -8.82 -3.62
CA GLY A 154 11.11 -8.11 -4.43
C GLY A 154 10.44 -6.92 -3.72
N VAL A 155 9.39 -6.40 -4.33
CA VAL A 155 8.56 -5.34 -3.72
C VAL A 155 7.63 -5.93 -2.66
N ILE A 156 6.98 -7.06 -2.96
CA ILE A 156 6.04 -7.74 -2.07
C ILE A 156 6.59 -9.12 -1.73
N SER A 157 6.86 -9.37 -0.44
CA SER A 157 7.30 -10.67 0.07
C SER A 157 6.18 -11.35 0.84
N ILE A 158 5.95 -12.64 0.56
CA ILE A 158 4.70 -13.31 0.88
C ILE A 158 4.96 -14.74 1.40
N TYR A 159 4.47 -15.03 2.61
CA TYR A 159 4.33 -16.38 3.19
C TYR A 159 2.85 -16.74 3.27
N GLY A 160 2.37 -17.71 2.48
CA GLY A 160 0.95 -18.06 2.36
C GLY A 160 0.34 -17.72 0.99
N ARG A 161 -0.92 -17.27 0.96
CA ARG A 161 -1.67 -17.06 -0.30
C ARG A 161 -2.08 -15.61 -0.44
N LEU A 162 -1.63 -14.93 -1.48
CA LEU A 162 -2.01 -13.54 -1.76
C LEU A 162 -2.99 -13.48 -2.93
N THR A 163 -4.15 -12.87 -2.73
CA THR A 163 -5.04 -12.46 -3.82
C THR A 163 -4.99 -10.94 -3.98
N LEU A 164 -4.65 -10.48 -5.18
CA LEU A 164 -4.75 -9.10 -5.64
C LEU A 164 -5.97 -9.01 -6.56
N ASN A 165 -6.99 -8.26 -6.20
CA ASN A 165 -8.22 -8.12 -6.98
C ASN A 165 -8.56 -6.65 -7.24
N GLU A 166 -8.88 -6.31 -8.49
CA GLU A 166 -9.21 -4.92 -8.86
C GLU A 166 -8.08 -3.94 -8.46
N CYS A 167 -6.83 -4.38 -8.63
CA CYS A 167 -5.66 -3.60 -8.25
C CYS A 167 -4.93 -3.01 -9.47
N ALA A 168 -4.13 -1.98 -9.23
CA ALA A 168 -3.11 -1.52 -10.16
C ALA A 168 -1.72 -1.81 -9.59
N ILE A 169 -0.87 -2.53 -10.33
CA ILE A 169 0.52 -2.83 -9.94
C ILE A 169 1.45 -2.36 -11.07
N LEU A 170 2.10 -1.21 -10.91
CA LEU A 170 2.82 -0.55 -12.02
C LEU A 170 4.13 0.09 -11.57
N ASP A 171 5.16 -0.01 -12.41
CA ASP A 171 6.49 0.57 -12.23
C ASP A 171 7.15 0.17 -10.89
N ASP A 172 6.73 -0.95 -10.30
CA ASP A 172 7.28 -1.48 -9.06
C ASP A 172 8.57 -2.26 -9.33
N ASN A 173 9.69 -1.80 -8.78
CA ASN A 173 11.01 -2.36 -9.06
C ASN A 173 11.73 -2.77 -7.77
N GLY A 174 11.74 -4.07 -7.47
CA GLY A 174 12.47 -4.66 -6.36
C GLY A 174 13.60 -5.56 -6.81
N ASN A 175 14.73 -4.96 -7.19
CA ASN A 175 15.90 -5.65 -7.73
C ASN A 175 15.52 -6.70 -8.81
N GLY A 176 14.65 -6.29 -9.74
CA GLY A 176 14.15 -7.13 -10.82
C GLY A 176 13.00 -8.09 -10.45
N LYS A 177 12.41 -7.97 -9.25
CA LYS A 177 11.24 -8.76 -8.81
C LYS A 177 10.12 -7.89 -8.25
N THR A 178 8.89 -8.12 -8.70
CA THR A 178 7.68 -7.59 -8.06
C THR A 178 7.37 -8.39 -6.79
N PHE A 179 7.43 -9.72 -6.89
CA PHE A 179 7.10 -10.64 -5.80
C PHE A 179 8.30 -11.48 -5.38
N TYR A 180 8.40 -11.72 -4.08
CA TYR A 180 9.15 -12.83 -3.53
C TYR A 180 8.20 -13.77 -2.80
N ILE A 181 7.99 -14.92 -3.42
CA ILE A 181 7.07 -15.94 -3.02
C ILE A 181 7.88 -16.98 -2.23
N HIS A 182 7.51 -17.25 -0.98
CA HIS A 182 8.16 -18.31 -0.20
C HIS A 182 7.64 -19.69 -0.59
N GLU A 183 8.29 -20.76 -0.12
CA GLU A 183 7.85 -22.14 -0.38
C GLU A 183 6.37 -22.33 0.01
N ASP A 184 5.65 -23.15 -0.76
CA ASP A 184 4.21 -23.42 -0.63
C ASP A 184 3.28 -22.20 -0.67
N SER A 185 3.80 -21.06 -1.12
CA SER A 185 3.07 -19.79 -1.22
C SER A 185 2.75 -19.48 -2.68
N TYR A 186 1.65 -18.79 -2.96
CA TYR A 186 1.32 -18.38 -4.33
C TYR A 186 0.59 -17.05 -4.37
N VAL A 187 0.61 -16.43 -5.55
CA VAL A 187 -0.05 -15.15 -5.83
C VAL A 187 -1.12 -15.37 -6.91
N THR A 188 -2.33 -14.88 -6.65
CA THR A 188 -3.39 -14.74 -7.66
C THR A 188 -3.61 -13.26 -7.91
N VAL A 189 -3.47 -12.83 -9.16
CA VAL A 189 -3.81 -11.47 -9.60
C VAL A 189 -5.03 -11.58 -10.50
N LYS A 190 -6.13 -10.92 -10.13
CA LYS A 190 -7.38 -10.97 -10.87
C LYS A 190 -8.03 -9.61 -11.07
N ASN A 191 -8.74 -9.42 -12.18
CA ASN A 191 -9.46 -8.18 -12.51
C ASN A 191 -8.59 -6.92 -12.39
N SER A 192 -7.28 -7.04 -12.61
CA SER A 192 -6.30 -6.03 -12.25
C SER A 192 -5.55 -5.50 -13.46
N PHE A 193 -4.93 -4.33 -13.28
CA PHE A 193 -4.05 -3.71 -14.24
C PHE A 193 -2.60 -3.83 -13.77
N TYR A 194 -1.69 -4.32 -14.62
CA TYR A 194 -0.30 -4.52 -14.24
C TYR A 194 0.67 -4.29 -15.40
N ASP A 195 1.93 -4.01 -15.16
CA ASP A 195 2.98 -3.95 -16.20
C ASP A 195 3.72 -5.29 -16.35
N ASP A 196 4.77 -5.52 -15.58
CA ASP A 196 5.61 -6.72 -15.58
C ASP A 196 5.64 -7.31 -14.18
N LEU A 197 4.84 -8.36 -13.97
CA LEU A 197 4.87 -9.12 -12.73
C LEU A 197 6.00 -10.13 -12.79
N THR A 198 7.00 -9.93 -11.93
CA THR A 198 8.19 -10.78 -11.84
C THR A 198 8.28 -11.42 -10.46
N SER A 199 8.78 -12.66 -10.41
CA SER A 199 8.90 -13.43 -9.16
C SER A 199 10.10 -14.36 -9.15
N ASN A 200 10.46 -14.85 -7.96
CA ASN A 200 11.48 -15.89 -7.77
C ASN A 200 10.99 -17.32 -8.11
N PHE A 201 9.68 -17.55 -8.16
CA PHE A 201 9.05 -18.84 -8.55
C PHE A 201 7.91 -18.63 -9.55
N ILE A 202 7.47 -19.68 -10.24
CA ILE A 202 6.46 -19.63 -11.33
C ILE A 202 5.01 -19.52 -10.80
N GLU A 203 4.80 -19.25 -9.51
CA GLU A 203 3.49 -19.35 -8.85
C GLU A 203 2.66 -18.05 -8.87
N ILE A 204 2.58 -17.41 -10.03
CA ILE A 204 1.65 -16.29 -10.27
C ILE A 204 0.52 -16.74 -11.20
N MET A 205 -0.69 -16.82 -10.66
CA MET A 205 -1.91 -17.01 -11.45
C MET A 205 -2.48 -15.66 -11.85
N ILE A 206 -2.75 -15.46 -13.13
CA ILE A 206 -3.31 -14.22 -13.68
C ILE A 206 -4.67 -14.53 -14.31
N ASP A 207 -5.72 -13.82 -13.87
CA ASP A 207 -7.09 -14.02 -14.32
C ASP A 207 -7.78 -12.70 -14.66
N ASN A 208 -8.40 -12.57 -15.83
CA ASN A 208 -9.10 -11.35 -16.27
C ASN A 208 -8.30 -10.04 -16.03
N CYS A 209 -6.99 -10.03 -16.30
CA CYS A 209 -6.13 -8.86 -16.08
C CYS A 209 -5.69 -8.20 -17.38
N MET A 210 -5.38 -6.91 -17.29
CA MET A 210 -4.87 -6.10 -18.40
C MET A 210 -3.39 -5.72 -18.18
N ARG A 211 -2.54 -6.01 -19.18
CA ARG A 211 -1.12 -5.68 -19.14
C ARG A 211 -0.82 -4.29 -19.73
N ALA A 212 -0.05 -3.47 -19.04
CA ALA A 212 0.21 -2.07 -19.34
C ALA A 212 1.10 -1.86 -20.57
N SER A 213 2.00 -2.80 -20.88
CA SER A 213 2.82 -2.75 -22.11
C SER A 213 2.01 -2.77 -23.41
N LYS A 214 0.69 -3.01 -23.35
CA LYS A 214 -0.25 -2.81 -24.46
C LYS A 214 -0.74 -1.35 -24.62
N TYR A 215 -0.35 -0.44 -23.72
CA TYR A 215 -0.77 0.95 -23.65
C TYR A 215 0.49 1.85 -23.57
N ASN A 216 0.88 2.43 -24.70
CA ASN A 216 2.14 3.20 -24.87
C ASN A 216 2.26 4.48 -24.02
N SER A 217 1.24 4.82 -23.23
CA SER A 217 1.29 5.95 -22.31
C SER A 217 0.08 5.91 -21.37
N LEU A 218 0.27 5.45 -20.13
CA LEU A 218 -0.57 5.97 -19.05
C LEU A 218 0.02 7.32 -18.64
N SER A 219 -0.56 8.39 -19.18
CA SER A 219 -0.26 9.73 -18.67
C SER A 219 -0.95 9.87 -17.31
N TYR A 220 -0.15 9.77 -16.25
CA TYR A 220 -0.54 10.21 -14.93
C TYR A 220 -0.66 11.74 -15.01
N TYR A 221 -1.84 12.25 -15.31
CA TYR A 221 -2.09 13.67 -15.17
C TYR A 221 -2.10 13.98 -13.67
N ASP A 222 -1.49 15.11 -13.28
CA ASP A 222 -1.41 15.64 -11.91
C ASP A 222 -2.79 15.89 -11.23
N SER A 223 -3.87 15.36 -11.81
CA SER A 223 -5.22 15.31 -11.29
C SER A 223 -5.76 13.87 -11.38
N TYR A 224 -5.60 13.10 -10.31
CA TYR A 224 -6.50 12.05 -9.80
C TYR A 224 -7.18 11.04 -10.78
N LEU A 225 -6.69 10.87 -12.01
CA LEU A 225 -7.27 9.98 -13.02
C LEU A 225 -6.15 9.27 -13.74
N CYS A 226 -6.13 7.94 -13.65
CA CYS A 226 -5.37 7.13 -14.58
C CYS A 226 -6.26 6.84 -15.78
N VAL A 227 -5.98 7.48 -16.92
CA VAL A 227 -6.62 7.15 -18.19
C VAL A 227 -5.69 6.17 -18.90
N ALA A 228 -6.15 4.93 -19.10
CA ALA A 228 -5.50 4.02 -20.03
C ALA A 228 -5.75 4.55 -21.46
N LEU A 229 -4.74 5.16 -22.07
CA LEU A 229 -4.82 5.58 -23.47
C LEU A 229 -4.68 4.33 -24.34
N HIS A 230 -5.80 3.82 -24.87
CA HIS A 230 -5.78 2.84 -25.96
C HIS A 230 -4.84 3.33 -27.10
N PRO A 231 -4.29 2.42 -27.92
CA PRO A 231 -3.58 2.82 -29.14
C PRO A 231 -4.60 3.37 -30.14
N ILE A 232 -5.02 4.62 -29.95
CA ILE A 232 -5.92 5.34 -30.84
C ILE A 232 -5.09 6.42 -31.53
N ASN A 233 -4.95 6.24 -32.83
CA ASN A 233 -4.44 7.24 -33.76
C ASN A 233 -5.26 8.53 -33.56
N ILE A 234 -4.66 9.54 -32.92
CA ILE A 234 -5.35 10.76 -32.49
C ILE A 234 -5.67 11.62 -33.72
N LYS A 235 -6.77 11.30 -34.40
CA LYS A 235 -7.50 12.21 -35.27
C LYS A 235 -8.99 11.94 -35.09
N ASN A 236 -9.62 12.76 -34.24
CA ASN A 236 -11.08 12.89 -34.06
C ASN A 236 -11.79 11.77 -33.28
N ILE A 237 -11.87 11.88 -31.96
CA ILE A 237 -13.02 11.38 -31.20
C ILE A 237 -13.45 12.44 -30.18
N ASN A 238 -14.67 12.97 -30.37
CA ASN A 238 -15.42 13.68 -29.34
C ASN A 238 -15.80 12.67 -28.25
N LEU A 239 -15.21 12.81 -27.05
CA LEU A 239 -15.57 12.02 -25.86
C LEU A 239 -16.94 12.49 -25.34
N SER A 240 -18.02 11.98 -25.93
CA SER A 240 -19.35 12.08 -25.36
C SER A 240 -19.54 10.98 -24.31
N ASN A 241 -19.55 11.38 -23.05
CA ASN A 241 -20.38 10.86 -21.95
C ASN A 241 -20.54 9.34 -21.83
N ASN A 242 -19.75 8.70 -20.95
CA ASN A 242 -20.24 7.64 -20.04
C ASN A 242 -19.20 7.17 -18.98
N ILE A 243 -18.30 8.04 -18.51
CA ILE A 243 -17.50 7.74 -17.32
C ILE A 243 -18.26 8.29 -16.10
N LYS A 244 -19.03 7.44 -15.42
CA LYS A 244 -19.60 7.76 -14.11
C LYS A 244 -18.56 7.49 -13.02
N CYS A 245 -17.76 8.51 -12.70
CA CYS A 245 -17.07 8.58 -11.41
C CYS A 245 -18.10 9.01 -10.35
N SER A 246 -18.30 8.24 -9.28
CA SER A 246 -19.06 8.70 -8.12
C SER A 246 -18.16 8.81 -6.89
N MET A 247 -17.82 10.03 -6.52
CA MET A 247 -17.67 10.40 -5.11
C MET A 247 -18.81 11.38 -4.83
N LYS A 248 -19.87 10.91 -4.17
CA LYS A 248 -20.96 11.79 -3.76
C LYS A 248 -20.61 12.44 -2.42
N ASP A 249 -20.64 13.76 -2.47
CA ASP A 249 -20.81 14.73 -1.37
C ASP A 249 -19.54 15.31 -0.73
N PHE A 250 -19.27 16.56 -1.12
CA PHE A 250 -18.12 17.41 -0.82
C PHE A 250 -18.63 18.72 -0.21
N TYR A 251 -18.19 19.15 0.98
CA TYR A 251 -18.23 20.56 1.44
C TYR A 251 -17.15 20.89 2.52
N GLY A 252 -16.30 21.91 2.24
CA GLY A 252 -15.22 22.63 3.01
C GLY A 252 -14.24 21.94 4.01
N ARG A 253 -12.98 22.37 4.29
CA ARG A 253 -12.08 23.46 3.80
C ARG A 253 -10.58 23.03 3.85
N ASP A 254 -10.01 22.74 2.68
CA ASP A 254 -8.86 23.37 2.02
C ASP A 254 -7.36 23.27 2.45
N PHE A 255 -6.96 22.53 3.49
CA PHE A 255 -5.52 22.14 3.59
C PHE A 255 -5.32 20.67 3.96
N ILE A 256 -6.09 20.19 4.93
CA ILE A 256 -6.21 18.77 5.30
C ILE A 256 -6.78 17.93 4.14
N ARG A 257 -7.57 18.55 3.24
CA ARG A 257 -8.12 17.88 2.05
C ARG A 257 -7.08 17.45 1.02
N LYS A 258 -5.98 18.18 0.86
CA LYS A 258 -4.99 17.78 -0.16
C LYS A 258 -4.27 16.48 0.22
N LEU A 259 -4.14 16.17 1.52
CA LEU A 259 -3.49 14.95 2.01
C LEU A 259 -4.45 13.76 2.20
N LEU A 260 -5.74 14.01 2.42
CA LEU A 260 -6.77 12.98 2.64
C LEU A 260 -7.52 12.54 1.37
N TYR A 261 -7.51 13.33 0.28
CA TYR A 261 -8.31 13.05 -0.92
C TYR A 261 -7.53 12.41 -2.07
N GLU A 262 -6.30 11.97 -1.84
CA GLU A 262 -5.48 11.27 -2.85
C GLU A 262 -5.79 9.78 -2.91
N PHE A 263 -7.08 9.42 -2.97
CA PHE A 263 -7.53 8.07 -3.28
C PHE A 263 -8.02 8.04 -4.71
N VAL A 264 -7.10 7.88 -5.65
CA VAL A 264 -7.48 7.33 -6.95
C VAL A 264 -7.53 5.83 -6.73
N VAL A 265 -8.63 5.16 -7.03
CA VAL A 265 -8.59 3.71 -7.23
C VAL A 265 -8.85 3.49 -8.70
N LEU A 266 -7.92 2.83 -9.36
CA LEU A 266 -8.10 2.36 -10.73
C LEU A 266 -9.09 1.19 -10.71
N ILE A 267 -10.39 1.49 -10.75
CA ILE A 267 -11.43 0.47 -10.90
C ILE A 267 -11.66 0.25 -12.39
N CYS A 268 -11.13 -0.85 -12.93
CA CYS A 268 -11.47 -1.30 -14.28
C CYS A 268 -12.84 -2.00 -14.22
N LYS A 269 -13.81 -1.53 -15.01
CA LYS A 269 -15.08 -2.24 -15.27
C LYS A 269 -15.06 -2.88 -16.64
#